data_AF-A0A5N1J334-F1
#
_entry.id   AF-A0A5N1J334-F1
#
_cell.length_a   1.000
_cell.length_b   1.000
_cell.length_c   1.000
_cell.angle_alpha   90.00
_cell.angle_beta   90.00
_cell.angle_gamma   90.00
#
_symmetry.space_group_name_H-M   'P 1'
#
loop_
_entity.id
_entity.type
_entity.pdbx_description
1 polymer ?
#
loop_
_entity_poly.entity_id
_entity_poly.type
_entity_poly.pdbx_seq_one_letter_code
_entity_poly.pdbx_strand_id
1 'polypeptide(L)'
;MKFPFTRFAIPATLLFLFGSCSVQDHLKPAFSPNPYDNVLLTNDDDLAIVAVEANSTLKVGDVHPGKLGFGTVYGKVAEIIELEGKKYALAQGGDGWIDYGYDAQRRVNLYRSKYAFTKGADLYKYAYSPGKIIQTYENEGLIAPHTSTIDLNEYGLIPENNVTYNQDGYVIERRGNNDDYTKYTILDGNVVKTETKDGTGEYITTNEFDLTKLSVPYPLSFKGKKDRNLLLKSTMTYTKIESQFSDYRTLSKEYRYVFDQAGKVALQLTITTQANGKIMLDGQVYKYK
;
A
#
# COMPACT_ATOMS: atom_id res chain seq x y z
N MET A 1 -14.07 -26.74 72.99
CA MET A 1 -15.01 -26.84 71.85
C MET A 1 -14.22 -26.76 70.56
N LYS A 2 -14.41 -27.72 69.65
CA LYS A 2 -13.86 -27.74 68.29
C LYS A 2 -14.57 -26.69 67.44
N PHE A 3 -13.85 -25.94 66.60
CA PHE A 3 -14.27 -25.64 65.23
C PHE A 3 -13.01 -25.45 64.34
N PRO A 4 -12.94 -26.11 63.16
CA PRO A 4 -11.75 -26.12 62.33
C PRO A 4 -11.75 -24.97 61.31
N PHE A 5 -10.61 -24.30 61.16
CA PHE A 5 -10.35 -23.43 60.02
C PHE A 5 -9.92 -24.31 58.84
N THR A 6 -10.82 -24.50 57.88
CA THR A 6 -10.49 -25.07 56.57
C THR A 6 -10.85 -24.08 55.47
N ARG A 7 -9.80 -23.69 54.72
CA ARG A 7 -9.76 -23.42 53.27
C ARG A 7 -10.60 -22.25 52.73
N PHE A 8 -9.92 -21.29 52.12
CA PHE A 8 -10.08 -20.95 50.69
C PHE A 8 -8.85 -20.16 50.24
N ALA A 9 -7.76 -20.87 49.94
CA ALA A 9 -6.73 -20.33 49.05
C ALA A 9 -7.26 -20.52 47.63
N ILE A 10 -7.91 -19.50 47.08
CA ILE A 10 -8.21 -19.44 45.66
C ILE A 10 -6.87 -19.15 44.97
N PRO A 11 -6.35 -20.04 44.10
CA PRO A 11 -5.16 -19.72 43.34
C PRO A 11 -5.52 -18.61 42.33
N ALA A 12 -5.00 -17.41 42.56
CA ALA A 12 -5.08 -16.27 41.64
C ALA A 12 -4.34 -16.52 40.30
N THR A 13 -3.84 -17.73 40.08
CA THR A 13 -3.03 -18.14 38.92
C THR A 13 -3.83 -18.68 37.74
N LEU A 14 -5.16 -18.80 37.83
CA LEU A 14 -5.98 -19.32 36.70
C LEU A 14 -6.71 -18.25 35.87
N LEU A 15 -6.62 -16.96 36.24
CA LEU A 15 -7.35 -15.87 35.56
C LEU A 15 -6.52 -15.14 34.47
N PHE A 16 -5.28 -15.56 34.21
CA PHE A 16 -4.42 -14.95 33.19
C PHE A 16 -4.12 -15.84 31.97
N LEU A 17 -4.77 -17.01 31.85
CA LEU A 17 -4.55 -17.93 30.71
C LEU A 17 -5.57 -17.79 29.57
N PHE A 18 -6.54 -16.87 29.67
CA PHE A 18 -7.30 -16.40 28.52
C PHE A 18 -6.74 -15.08 28.01
N GLY A 19 -5.42 -15.03 27.84
CA GLY A 19 -4.75 -14.00 27.06
C GLY A 19 -5.25 -14.05 25.64
N SER A 20 -6.35 -13.33 25.39
CA SER A 20 -6.67 -12.70 24.11
C SER A 20 -6.38 -13.57 22.88
N CYS A 21 -7.14 -14.65 22.67
CA CYS A 21 -7.43 -15.06 21.31
C CYS A 21 -8.20 -13.88 20.71
N SER A 22 -7.47 -13.01 20.01
CA SER A 22 -8.09 -11.92 19.28
C SER A 22 -9.04 -12.57 18.27
N VAL A 23 -10.18 -11.94 18.02
CA VAL A 23 -11.19 -12.45 17.06
C VAL A 23 -10.59 -12.68 15.65
N GLN A 24 -9.38 -12.18 15.38
CA GLN A 24 -8.63 -12.40 14.15
C GLN A 24 -8.02 -13.80 13.99
N ASP A 25 -7.78 -14.56 15.07
CA ASP A 25 -7.09 -15.87 15.00
C ASP A 25 -7.91 -16.98 14.29
N HIS A 26 -9.20 -16.74 14.03
CA HIS A 26 -10.08 -17.71 13.37
C HIS A 26 -10.38 -17.38 11.90
N LEU A 27 -9.92 -16.23 11.39
CA LEU A 27 -10.14 -15.87 10.00
C LEU A 27 -9.05 -16.48 9.13
N LYS A 28 -9.46 -17.35 8.19
CA LYS A 28 -8.56 -17.78 7.11
C LYS A 28 -8.31 -16.58 6.20
N PRO A 29 -7.05 -16.16 5.99
CA PRO A 29 -6.74 -15.09 5.05
C PRO A 29 -7.31 -15.43 3.67
N ALA A 30 -7.91 -14.45 3.01
CA ALA A 30 -8.28 -14.57 1.61
C ALA A 30 -7.07 -15.06 0.80
N PHE A 31 -7.24 -16.14 0.04
CA PHE A 31 -6.17 -16.77 -0.72
C PHE A 31 -6.57 -16.86 -2.19
N SER A 32 -5.70 -16.36 -3.06
CA SER A 32 -5.75 -16.67 -4.49
C SER A 32 -4.57 -17.59 -4.83
N PRO A 33 -4.81 -18.76 -5.44
CA PRO A 33 -3.72 -19.63 -5.90
C PRO A 33 -2.95 -19.00 -7.06
N ASN A 34 -3.52 -18.02 -7.76
CA ASN A 34 -2.89 -17.33 -8.87
C ASN A 34 -2.80 -15.81 -8.58
N PRO A 35 -1.58 -15.25 -8.46
CA PRO A 35 -1.40 -13.81 -8.26
C PRO A 35 -1.89 -12.97 -9.47
N TYR A 36 -2.19 -13.62 -10.59
CA TYR A 36 -2.64 -12.98 -11.83
C TYR A 36 -4.15 -13.13 -12.11
N ASP A 37 -4.96 -13.58 -11.14
CA ASP A 37 -6.42 -13.64 -11.33
C ASP A 37 -7.09 -12.26 -11.29
N ASN A 38 -6.41 -11.27 -10.70
CA ASN A 38 -6.82 -9.87 -10.70
C ASN A 38 -5.78 -9.03 -11.44
N VAL A 39 -5.94 -8.94 -12.76
CA VAL A 39 -5.03 -8.23 -13.65
C VAL A 39 -5.33 -6.72 -13.59
N LEU A 40 -4.53 -5.98 -12.82
CA LEU A 40 -4.65 -4.52 -12.71
C LEU A 40 -4.23 -3.86 -14.03
N LEU A 41 -5.14 -3.15 -14.70
CA LEU A 41 -4.82 -2.46 -15.95
C LEU A 41 -4.22 -1.09 -15.72
N THR A 42 -4.85 -0.29 -14.87
CA THR A 42 -4.43 1.09 -14.66
C THR A 42 -4.52 1.45 -13.19
N ASN A 43 -3.58 2.27 -12.74
CA ASN A 43 -3.60 2.97 -11.46
C ASN A 43 -3.44 4.47 -11.72
N ASP A 44 -4.39 5.27 -11.25
CA ASP A 44 -4.32 6.73 -11.30
C ASP A 44 -4.02 7.24 -9.89
N ASP A 45 -2.83 7.82 -9.72
CA ASP A 45 -2.27 8.26 -8.44
C ASP A 45 -2.54 9.75 -8.14
N ASP A 46 -3.16 10.48 -9.07
CA ASP A 46 -3.32 11.93 -9.00
C ASP A 46 -4.81 12.31 -8.84
N LEU A 47 -5.42 11.84 -7.75
CA LEU A 47 -6.77 12.27 -7.38
C LEU A 47 -6.77 13.68 -6.78
N ALA A 48 -7.55 14.58 -7.39
CA ALA A 48 -7.84 15.86 -6.79
C ALA A 48 -8.89 15.70 -5.69
N ILE A 49 -8.56 16.11 -4.47
CA ILE A 49 -9.45 16.00 -3.30
C ILE A 49 -9.93 17.40 -2.93
N VAL A 50 -11.24 17.63 -3.07
CA VAL A 50 -11.85 18.96 -2.96
C VAL A 50 -12.90 18.96 -1.85
N ALA A 51 -12.80 19.88 -0.90
CA ALA A 51 -13.85 20.05 0.10
C ALA A 51 -15.15 20.50 -0.58
N VAL A 52 -16.26 19.85 -0.23
CA VAL A 52 -17.59 20.13 -0.77
C VAL A 52 -18.34 21.01 0.21
N GLU A 53 -18.81 22.16 -0.25
CA GLU A 53 -19.62 23.05 0.57
C GLU A 53 -20.94 22.39 1.00
N ALA A 54 -21.43 22.71 2.19
CA ALA A 54 -22.59 22.05 2.80
C ALA A 54 -23.87 22.09 1.91
N ASN A 55 -24.02 23.14 1.10
CA ASN A 55 -25.17 23.34 0.20
C ASN A 55 -24.84 23.05 -1.27
N SER A 56 -23.69 22.44 -1.56
CA SER A 56 -23.30 22.09 -2.92
C SER A 56 -24.24 21.05 -3.52
N THR A 57 -24.59 21.22 -4.79
CA THR A 57 -25.35 20.24 -5.60
C THR A 57 -24.44 19.26 -6.34
N LEU A 58 -23.13 19.35 -6.11
CA LEU A 58 -22.12 18.50 -6.71
C LEU A 58 -22.44 17.02 -6.45
N LYS A 59 -22.40 16.22 -7.52
CA LYS A 59 -22.62 14.77 -7.48
C LYS A 59 -21.53 14.03 -8.24
N VAL A 60 -21.43 12.72 -7.98
CA VAL A 60 -20.58 11.82 -8.76
C VAL A 60 -20.91 11.95 -10.26
N GLY A 61 -19.86 12.06 -11.08
CA GLY A 61 -19.93 12.27 -12.51
C GLY A 61 -19.85 13.74 -12.97
N ASP A 62 -20.11 14.71 -12.08
CA ASP A 62 -19.94 16.13 -12.39
C ASP A 62 -18.47 16.47 -12.65
N VAL A 63 -18.20 17.48 -13.47
CA VAL A 63 -16.85 18.02 -13.65
C VAL A 63 -16.60 19.07 -12.57
N HIS A 64 -15.54 18.91 -11.78
CA HIS A 64 -15.18 19.86 -10.73
C HIS A 64 -13.75 20.39 -10.93
N PRO A 65 -13.53 21.72 -10.82
CA PRO A 65 -12.19 22.26 -10.57
C PRO A 65 -11.66 21.79 -9.21
N GLY A 66 -10.67 20.92 -9.21
CA GLY A 66 -9.83 20.62 -8.05
C GLY A 66 -8.56 21.46 -8.07
N LYS A 67 -8.09 21.87 -6.89
CA LYS A 67 -6.80 22.57 -6.76
C LYS A 67 -5.72 21.54 -6.46
N LEU A 68 -4.87 21.25 -7.44
CA LEU A 68 -3.57 20.63 -7.18
C LEU A 68 -2.57 21.78 -6.94
N GLY A 69 -1.50 21.56 -6.18
CA GLY A 69 -0.56 22.61 -5.71
C GLY A 69 0.00 23.56 -6.79
N PHE A 70 -0.24 23.27 -8.07
CA PHE A 70 0.24 24.01 -9.25
C PHE A 70 -0.86 24.53 -10.19
N GLY A 71 -2.15 24.40 -9.85
CA GLY A 71 -3.23 24.91 -10.70
C GLY A 71 -4.62 24.34 -10.40
N THR A 72 -5.57 24.67 -11.27
CA THR A 72 -6.92 24.08 -11.25
C THR A 72 -6.95 22.93 -12.26
N VAL A 73 -7.26 21.71 -11.80
CA VAL A 73 -7.53 20.58 -12.68
C VAL A 73 -9.01 20.26 -12.70
N TYR A 74 -9.54 20.01 -13.88
CA TYR A 74 -10.95 19.70 -14.08
C TYR A 74 -11.10 18.19 -14.25
N GLY A 75 -11.53 17.53 -13.19
CA GLY A 75 -11.78 16.10 -13.16
C GLY A 75 -13.25 15.79 -13.01
N LYS A 76 -13.68 14.62 -13.52
CA LYS A 76 -14.99 14.08 -13.11
C LYS A 76 -14.89 13.60 -11.68
N VAL A 77 -15.87 13.98 -10.85
CA VAL A 77 -16.01 13.47 -9.49
C VAL A 77 -16.27 11.97 -9.57
N ALA A 78 -15.32 11.18 -9.09
CA ALA A 78 -15.43 9.74 -9.00
C ALA A 78 -16.23 9.32 -7.75
N GLU A 79 -16.09 10.05 -6.65
CA GLU A 79 -16.70 9.71 -5.36
C GLU A 79 -16.87 10.95 -4.48
N ILE A 80 -17.85 10.93 -3.56
CA ILE A 80 -18.00 11.94 -2.50
C ILE A 80 -18.00 11.25 -1.15
N ILE A 81 -16.97 11.50 -0.36
CA ILE A 81 -16.79 10.91 0.97
C ILE A 81 -17.15 11.92 2.06
N GLU A 82 -17.47 11.41 3.26
CA GLU A 82 -17.62 12.23 4.46
C GLU A 82 -16.57 11.84 5.51
N LEU A 83 -15.84 12.85 6.00
CA LEU A 83 -14.80 12.74 7.02
C LEU A 83 -15.06 13.81 8.08
N GLU A 84 -15.27 13.38 9.33
CA GLU A 84 -15.49 14.28 10.48
C GLU A 84 -16.61 15.31 10.23
N GLY A 85 -17.70 14.88 9.59
CA GLY A 85 -18.84 15.74 9.25
C GLY A 85 -18.60 16.70 8.07
N LYS A 86 -17.45 16.60 7.38
CA LYS A 86 -17.13 17.37 6.18
C LYS A 86 -17.14 16.47 4.95
N LYS A 87 -17.70 16.97 3.85
CA LYS A 87 -17.73 16.24 2.58
C LYS A 87 -16.53 16.59 1.72
N TYR A 88 -16.00 15.60 1.01
CA TYR A 88 -14.90 15.76 0.06
C TYR A 88 -15.24 15.04 -1.25
N ALA A 89 -15.07 15.72 -2.37
CA ALA A 89 -15.16 15.15 -3.70
C ALA A 89 -13.78 14.70 -4.15
N LEU A 90 -13.71 13.46 -4.63
CA LEU A 90 -12.52 12.88 -5.23
C LEU A 90 -12.71 12.97 -6.75
N ALA A 91 -11.96 13.85 -7.41
CA ALA A 91 -12.04 14.07 -8.85
C ALA A 91 -10.79 13.53 -9.53
N GLN A 92 -10.97 12.84 -10.66
CA GLN A 92 -9.85 12.33 -11.45
C GLN A 92 -9.09 13.52 -12.07
N GLY A 93 -7.98 13.92 -11.46
CA GLY A 93 -7.38 15.24 -11.63
C GLY A 93 -5.95 15.22 -12.17
N GLY A 94 -5.44 14.06 -12.55
CA GLY A 94 -4.05 13.88 -12.89
C GLY A 94 -3.76 13.76 -14.37
N ASP A 95 -2.59 14.23 -14.76
CA ASP A 95 -1.87 13.67 -15.90
C ASP A 95 -1.08 12.41 -15.52
N GLY A 96 -0.94 12.13 -14.22
CA GLY A 96 -0.24 10.98 -13.69
C GLY A 96 -1.06 9.69 -13.78
N TRP A 97 -0.48 8.64 -14.34
CA TRP A 97 -1.09 7.32 -14.38
C TRP A 97 -0.04 6.25 -14.62
N ILE A 98 -0.39 5.02 -14.23
CA ILE A 98 0.38 3.82 -14.46
C ILE A 98 -0.52 2.82 -15.19
N ASP A 99 -0.08 2.35 -16.36
CA ASP A 99 -0.74 1.32 -17.14
C ASP A 99 0.11 0.05 -17.19
N TYR A 100 -0.58 -1.10 -17.19
CA TYR A 100 0.02 -2.42 -17.30
C TYR A 100 -0.54 -3.18 -18.49
N GLY A 101 0.35 -3.85 -19.21
CA GLY A 101 0.03 -4.83 -20.25
C GLY A 101 0.46 -6.22 -19.81
N TYR A 102 -0.21 -7.24 -20.36
CA TYR A 102 -0.02 -8.62 -19.97
C TYR A 102 0.09 -9.54 -21.18
N ASP A 103 0.95 -10.56 -21.07
CA ASP A 103 1.09 -11.62 -22.07
C ASP A 103 -0.01 -12.70 -21.96
N ALA A 104 0.06 -13.71 -22.83
CA ALA A 104 -0.92 -14.82 -22.85
C ALA A 104 -0.91 -15.66 -21.56
N GLN A 105 0.20 -15.64 -20.81
CA GLN A 105 0.35 -16.29 -19.51
C GLN A 105 -0.03 -15.36 -18.34
N ARG A 106 -0.59 -14.17 -18.64
CA ARG A 106 -0.95 -13.11 -17.68
C ARG A 106 0.21 -12.56 -16.87
N ARG A 107 1.45 -12.70 -17.36
CA ARG A 107 2.61 -11.99 -16.80
C ARG A 107 2.64 -10.58 -17.34
N VAL A 108 3.11 -9.62 -16.56
CA VAL A 108 3.27 -8.24 -17.03
C VAL A 108 4.27 -8.20 -18.19
N ASN A 109 3.89 -7.68 -19.34
CA ASN A 109 4.80 -7.48 -20.48
C ASN A 109 5.01 -6.01 -20.82
N LEU A 110 4.25 -5.12 -20.16
CA LEU A 110 4.30 -3.69 -20.30
C LEU A 110 4.03 -3.03 -18.95
N TYR A 111 4.85 -2.05 -18.60
CA TYR A 111 4.60 -1.08 -17.55
C TYR A 111 4.84 0.30 -18.15
N ARG A 112 3.83 1.14 -18.15
CA ARG A 112 3.91 2.50 -18.68
C ARG A 112 3.50 3.45 -17.57
N SER A 113 4.35 4.41 -17.23
CA SER A 113 4.03 5.41 -16.22
C SER A 113 4.23 6.80 -16.77
N LYS A 114 3.20 7.64 -16.67
CA LYS A 114 3.30 9.08 -16.89
C LYS A 114 3.20 9.73 -15.53
N TYR A 115 4.11 10.66 -15.23
CA TYR A 115 3.96 11.53 -14.08
C TYR A 115 3.49 12.90 -14.56
N ALA A 116 2.79 13.63 -13.70
CA ALA A 116 2.47 15.01 -14.00
C ALA A 116 3.77 15.78 -14.32
N PHE A 117 3.69 16.67 -15.32
CA PHE A 117 4.79 17.54 -15.73
C PHE A 117 6.03 16.86 -16.34
N THR A 118 6.03 15.55 -16.57
CA THR A 118 7.09 14.89 -17.35
C THR A 118 6.81 14.97 -18.85
N LYS A 119 7.87 15.15 -19.64
CA LYS A 119 7.76 15.04 -21.10
C LYS A 119 7.73 13.55 -21.46
N GLY A 120 6.57 13.10 -21.92
CA GLY A 120 6.34 11.70 -22.26
C GLY A 120 6.06 10.80 -21.05
N ALA A 121 5.67 9.56 -21.35
CA ALA A 121 5.61 8.47 -20.39
C ALA A 121 6.89 7.63 -20.44
N ASP A 122 7.28 7.10 -19.29
CA ASP A 122 8.26 6.03 -19.19
C ASP A 122 7.60 4.71 -19.57
N LEU A 123 8.27 3.91 -20.38
CA LEU A 123 7.76 2.66 -20.92
C LEU A 123 8.77 1.55 -20.68
N TYR A 124 8.34 0.50 -20.00
CA TYR A 124 9.12 -0.68 -19.71
C TYR A 124 8.42 -1.89 -20.33
N LYS A 125 9.08 -2.53 -21.30
CA LYS A 125 8.63 -3.78 -21.91
C LYS A 125 9.39 -4.93 -21.29
N TYR A 126 8.68 -6.03 -21.00
CA TYR A 126 9.25 -7.22 -20.39
C TYR A 126 9.06 -8.43 -21.28
N ALA A 127 10.16 -9.15 -21.51
CA ALA A 127 10.17 -10.50 -22.05
C ALA A 127 10.82 -11.45 -21.05
N TYR A 128 10.45 -12.73 -21.13
CA TYR A 128 10.80 -13.73 -20.13
C TYR A 128 11.53 -14.90 -20.76
N SER A 129 12.61 -15.33 -20.13
CA SER A 129 13.29 -16.60 -20.39
C SER A 129 13.61 -17.29 -19.06
N PRO A 130 13.94 -18.60 -19.05
CA PRO A 130 14.19 -19.32 -17.80
C PRO A 130 15.26 -18.61 -16.94
N GLY A 131 14.88 -18.21 -15.72
CA GLY A 131 15.75 -17.53 -14.77
C GLY A 131 16.12 -16.08 -15.13
N LYS A 132 15.48 -15.45 -16.13
CA LYS A 132 15.85 -14.11 -16.60
C LYS A 132 14.63 -13.26 -16.99
N ILE A 133 14.76 -11.96 -16.83
CA ILE A 133 13.88 -10.95 -17.42
C ILE A 133 14.70 -10.10 -18.40
N ILE A 134 14.17 -9.92 -19.60
CA ILE A 134 14.69 -8.97 -20.59
C ILE A 134 13.81 -7.73 -20.49
N GLN A 135 14.38 -6.63 -20.03
CA GLN A 135 13.69 -5.36 -19.85
C GLN A 135 14.17 -4.37 -20.91
N THR A 136 13.22 -3.79 -21.66
CA THR A 136 13.49 -2.66 -22.56
C THR A 136 12.84 -1.41 -22.00
N TYR A 137 13.66 -0.41 -21.67
CA TYR A 137 13.21 0.92 -21.26
C TYR A 137 13.19 1.87 -22.45
N GLU A 138 12.11 2.63 -22.57
CA GLU A 138 11.88 3.69 -23.55
C GLU A 138 11.25 4.88 -22.82
N ASN A 139 11.50 6.11 -23.28
CA ASN A 139 10.74 7.27 -22.85
C ASN A 139 10.13 7.95 -24.08
N GLU A 140 8.84 8.27 -24.01
CA GLU A 140 8.11 8.90 -25.11
C GLU A 140 8.64 10.30 -25.43
N GLY A 141 9.58 10.36 -26.38
CA GLY A 141 10.05 11.61 -26.96
C GLY A 141 11.33 12.19 -26.35
N LEU A 142 12.13 11.40 -25.63
CA LEU A 142 13.41 11.86 -25.07
C LEU A 142 14.63 10.96 -25.35
N ILE A 143 14.50 9.63 -25.32
CA ILE A 143 15.68 8.73 -25.27
C ILE A 143 15.48 7.53 -26.19
N ALA A 144 16.57 7.09 -26.83
CA ALA A 144 16.60 5.83 -27.56
C ALA A 144 16.35 4.64 -26.62
N PRO A 145 15.69 3.56 -27.07
CA PRO A 145 15.44 2.39 -26.24
C PRO A 145 16.74 1.81 -25.66
N HIS A 146 16.72 1.43 -24.39
CA HIS A 146 17.79 0.67 -23.75
C HIS A 146 17.27 -0.70 -23.32
N THR A 147 18.01 -1.77 -23.62
CA THR A 147 17.65 -3.13 -23.22
C THR A 147 18.68 -3.70 -22.27
N SER A 148 18.19 -4.28 -21.17
CA SER A 148 19.00 -4.98 -20.18
C SER A 148 18.46 -6.40 -19.98
N THR A 149 19.35 -7.34 -19.71
CA THR A 149 18.99 -8.69 -19.26
C THR A 149 19.31 -8.80 -17.78
N ILE A 150 18.32 -9.20 -16.98
CA ILE A 150 18.38 -9.27 -15.53
C ILE A 150 18.25 -10.74 -15.13
N ASP A 151 19.26 -11.27 -14.45
CA ASP A 151 19.19 -12.60 -13.85
C ASP A 151 18.29 -12.58 -12.61
N LEU A 152 17.46 -13.61 -12.45
CA LEU A 152 16.60 -13.79 -11.29
C LEU A 152 17.28 -14.69 -10.25
N ASN A 153 16.96 -14.49 -8.98
CA ASN A 153 17.39 -15.39 -7.91
C ASN A 153 16.56 -16.69 -7.89
N GLU A 154 16.85 -17.58 -6.96
CA GLU A 154 16.17 -18.87 -6.78
C GLU A 154 14.65 -18.76 -6.52
N TYR A 155 14.17 -17.58 -6.11
CA TYR A 155 12.74 -17.29 -5.90
C TYR A 155 12.07 -16.67 -7.12
N GLY A 156 12.79 -16.48 -8.24
CA GLY A 156 12.28 -15.81 -9.43
C GLY A 156 12.15 -14.29 -9.26
N LEU A 157 12.92 -13.69 -8.35
CA LEU A 157 12.92 -12.26 -8.06
C LEU A 157 14.16 -11.58 -8.64
N ILE A 158 14.04 -10.30 -8.97
CA ILE A 158 15.19 -9.45 -9.31
C ILE A 158 16.03 -9.28 -8.04
N PRO A 159 17.31 -9.69 -8.05
CA PRO A 159 18.20 -9.48 -6.92
C PRO A 159 18.35 -7.99 -6.66
N GLU A 160 18.18 -7.60 -5.41
CA GLU A 160 18.44 -6.24 -4.96
C GLU A 160 19.63 -6.28 -4.00
N ASN A 161 20.58 -5.37 -4.17
CA ASN A 161 21.72 -5.27 -3.27
C ASN A 161 21.20 -5.01 -1.85
N ASN A 162 21.77 -5.70 -0.86
CA ASN A 162 21.45 -5.52 0.55
C ASN A 162 19.99 -5.81 0.92
N VAL A 163 19.32 -6.69 0.18
CA VAL A 163 17.95 -7.13 0.47
C VAL A 163 17.95 -8.62 0.78
N THR A 164 17.33 -8.98 1.91
CA THR A 164 17.13 -10.38 2.30
C THR A 164 15.67 -10.76 2.13
N TYR A 165 15.43 -11.94 1.56
CA TYR A 165 14.11 -12.51 1.35
C TYR A 165 13.89 -13.74 2.25
N ASN A 166 12.66 -14.00 2.66
CA ASN A 166 12.30 -15.30 3.22
C ASN A 166 12.03 -16.34 2.11
N GLN A 167 11.81 -17.59 2.50
CA GLN A 167 11.52 -18.70 1.57
C GLN A 167 10.29 -18.47 0.69
N ASP A 168 9.36 -17.62 1.14
CA ASP A 168 8.14 -17.30 0.40
C ASP A 168 8.36 -16.16 -0.60
N GLY A 169 9.54 -15.52 -0.64
CA GLY A 169 9.83 -14.39 -1.52
C GLY A 169 9.34 -13.03 -1.02
N TYR A 170 9.04 -12.91 0.28
CA TYR A 170 8.84 -11.61 0.94
C TYR A 170 10.18 -11.02 1.34
N VAL A 171 10.33 -9.70 1.19
CA VAL A 171 11.46 -8.98 1.77
C VAL A 171 11.33 -8.98 3.29
N ILE A 172 12.38 -9.40 4.00
CA ILE A 172 12.44 -9.39 5.46
C ILE A 172 13.45 -8.37 6.02
N GLU A 173 14.41 -7.95 5.20
CA GLU A 173 15.35 -6.89 5.58
C GLU A 173 15.88 -6.14 4.36
N ARG A 174 15.99 -4.82 4.48
CA ARG A 174 16.77 -3.94 3.60
C ARG A 174 17.84 -3.25 4.43
N ARG A 175 19.10 -3.26 3.96
CA ARG A 175 20.20 -2.51 4.58
C ARG A 175 20.62 -1.35 3.68
N GLY A 176 20.67 -0.15 4.27
CA GLY A 176 21.21 1.04 3.63
C GLY A 176 22.68 1.23 3.99
N ASN A 177 23.16 2.44 3.75
CA ASN A 177 24.48 2.88 4.23
C ASN A 177 24.39 3.29 5.71
N ASN A 178 25.52 3.47 6.39
CA ASN A 178 25.57 4.09 7.74
C ASN A 178 24.68 3.42 8.81
N ASP A 179 24.60 2.09 8.80
CA ASP A 179 23.73 1.27 9.67
C ASP A 179 22.22 1.49 9.48
N ASP A 180 21.79 2.12 8.38
CA ASP A 180 20.37 2.21 8.03
C ASP A 180 19.79 0.82 7.76
N TYR A 181 18.57 0.59 8.23
CA TYR A 181 17.86 -0.65 7.95
C TYR A 181 16.35 -0.48 7.93
N THR A 182 15.70 -1.41 7.26
CA THR A 182 14.27 -1.66 7.38
C THR A 182 14.05 -3.16 7.53
N LYS A 183 13.49 -3.59 8.66
CA LYS A 183 13.15 -5.00 8.93
C LYS A 183 11.65 -5.19 8.86
N TYR A 184 11.22 -6.31 8.30
CA TYR A 184 9.80 -6.63 8.11
C TYR A 184 9.45 -7.93 8.85
N THR A 185 8.38 -7.89 9.64
CA THR A 185 7.77 -9.07 10.24
C THR A 185 6.58 -9.48 9.38
N ILE A 186 6.63 -10.69 8.82
CA ILE A 186 5.58 -11.24 7.97
C ILE A 186 4.74 -12.22 8.80
N LEU A 187 3.43 -12.04 8.79
CA LEU A 187 2.47 -12.97 9.38
C LEU A 187 1.34 -13.22 8.38
N ASP A 188 1.06 -14.48 8.08
CA ASP A 188 -0.01 -14.91 7.17
C ASP A 188 -0.01 -14.25 5.77
N GLY A 189 1.19 -13.90 5.29
CA GLY A 189 1.38 -13.24 3.99
C GLY A 189 1.19 -11.72 4.01
N ASN A 190 1.17 -11.10 5.18
CA ASN A 190 1.09 -9.66 5.37
C ASN A 190 2.27 -9.15 6.21
N VAL A 191 2.77 -7.95 5.88
CA VAL A 191 3.78 -7.23 6.66
C VAL A 191 3.09 -6.57 7.85
N VAL A 192 3.02 -7.26 8.99
CA VAL A 192 2.32 -6.76 10.19
C VAL A 192 3.14 -5.75 10.99
N LYS A 193 4.46 -5.76 10.83
CA LYS A 193 5.37 -4.83 11.52
C LYS A 193 6.57 -4.48 10.63
N THR A 194 6.97 -3.21 10.67
CA THR A 194 8.20 -2.71 10.07
C THR A 194 9.01 -1.97 11.13
N GLU A 195 10.31 -2.24 11.21
CA GLU A 195 11.26 -1.50 12.07
C GLU A 195 12.24 -0.77 11.17
N THR A 196 12.28 0.56 11.25
CA THR A 196 13.12 1.39 10.40
C THR A 196 14.10 2.20 11.22
N LYS A 197 15.36 2.23 10.77
CA LYS A 197 16.37 3.20 11.14
C LYS A 197 16.88 3.84 9.86
N ASP A 198 16.72 5.15 9.75
CA ASP A 198 17.19 5.94 8.62
C ASP A 198 17.62 7.34 9.07
N GLY A 199 18.01 8.20 8.12
CA GLY A 199 18.40 9.59 8.39
C GLY A 199 17.31 10.48 9.01
N THR A 200 16.06 10.01 9.12
CA THR A 200 14.96 10.72 9.79
C THR A 200 14.76 10.29 11.24
N GLY A 201 15.27 9.12 11.63
CA GLY A 201 15.20 8.60 12.98
C GLY A 201 15.01 7.08 13.04
N GLU A 202 14.47 6.62 14.17
CA GLU A 202 14.11 5.22 14.42
C GLU A 202 12.63 5.14 14.77
N TYR A 203 11.91 4.25 14.10
CA TYR A 203 10.48 4.08 14.30
C TYR A 203 10.00 2.66 13.95
N ILE A 204 8.87 2.31 14.53
CA ILE A 204 8.16 1.05 14.30
C ILE A 204 6.82 1.38 13.67
N THR A 205 6.52 0.76 12.53
CA THR A 205 5.18 0.77 11.95
C THR A 205 4.49 -0.55 12.25
N THR A 206 3.26 -0.49 12.72
CA THR A 206 2.38 -1.67 12.89
C THR A 206 1.20 -1.55 11.93
N ASN A 207 0.80 -2.66 11.32
CA ASN A 207 -0.19 -2.69 10.25
C ASN A 207 -1.36 -3.61 10.62
N GLU A 208 -2.58 -3.15 10.34
CA GLU A 208 -3.82 -3.88 10.52
C GLU A 208 -4.46 -4.14 9.16
N PHE A 209 -4.98 -5.35 8.93
CA PHE A 209 -5.47 -5.78 7.62
C PHE A 209 -6.90 -6.33 7.68
N ASP A 210 -7.64 -6.17 6.59
CA ASP A 210 -8.89 -6.90 6.34
C ASP A 210 -8.55 -8.29 5.77
N LEU A 211 -8.51 -9.29 6.66
CA LEU A 211 -8.16 -10.67 6.30
C LEU A 211 -9.18 -11.32 5.34
N THR A 212 -10.38 -10.74 5.20
CA THR A 212 -11.45 -11.26 4.34
C THR A 212 -11.35 -10.77 2.90
N LYS A 213 -10.50 -9.77 2.63
CA LYS A 213 -10.33 -9.15 1.32
C LYS A 213 -8.90 -9.31 0.83
N LEU A 214 -8.73 -9.64 -0.46
CA LEU A 214 -7.43 -9.65 -1.11
C LEU A 214 -6.94 -8.22 -1.34
N SER A 215 -5.63 -8.02 -1.24
CA SER A 215 -4.97 -6.76 -1.57
C SER A 215 -5.17 -6.35 -3.03
N VAL A 216 -4.89 -5.07 -3.31
CA VAL A 216 -4.77 -4.62 -4.70
C VAL A 216 -3.61 -5.40 -5.35
N PRO A 217 -3.83 -6.01 -6.53
CA PRO A 217 -2.80 -6.80 -7.20
C PRO A 217 -1.53 -5.99 -7.44
N TYR A 218 -0.39 -6.64 -7.29
CA TYR A 218 0.92 -6.06 -7.59
C TYR A 218 1.48 -6.67 -8.88
N PRO A 219 1.36 -5.99 -10.05
CA PRO A 219 1.71 -6.60 -11.34
C PRO A 219 3.19 -6.94 -11.50
N LEU A 220 4.08 -6.23 -10.80
CA LEU A 220 5.53 -6.41 -10.87
C LEU A 220 6.03 -7.45 -9.85
N SER A 221 5.44 -8.65 -9.84
CA SER A 221 5.70 -9.68 -8.82
C SER A 221 7.17 -10.11 -8.72
N PHE A 222 7.97 -9.91 -9.76
CA PHE A 222 9.42 -10.14 -9.75
C PHE A 222 10.21 -9.14 -8.89
N LYS A 223 9.57 -8.12 -8.30
CA LYS A 223 10.15 -7.20 -7.31
C LYS A 223 9.86 -7.61 -5.86
N GLY A 224 9.41 -8.85 -5.65
CA GLY A 224 9.05 -9.38 -4.34
C GLY A 224 7.54 -9.37 -4.09
N LYS A 225 7.11 -10.20 -3.13
CA LYS A 225 5.70 -10.27 -2.73
C LYS A 225 5.25 -9.03 -1.96
N LYS A 226 3.97 -8.70 -2.12
CA LYS A 226 3.26 -7.67 -1.35
C LYS A 226 2.30 -8.32 -0.37
N ASP A 227 1.69 -7.49 0.48
CA ASP A 227 0.65 -7.91 1.42
C ASP A 227 -0.45 -8.68 0.68
N ARG A 228 -0.92 -9.76 1.28
CA ARG A 228 -1.98 -10.61 0.74
C ARG A 228 -3.35 -9.93 0.87
N ASN A 229 -3.54 -9.17 1.94
CA ASN A 229 -4.81 -8.60 2.35
C ASN A 229 -4.82 -7.08 2.25
N LEU A 230 -6.01 -6.47 2.23
CA LEU A 230 -6.12 -5.01 2.22
C LEU A 230 -5.64 -4.44 3.55
N LEU A 231 -4.72 -3.50 3.48
CA LEU A 231 -4.24 -2.74 4.62
C LEU A 231 -5.35 -1.78 5.07
N LEU A 232 -5.77 -1.83 6.33
CA LEU A 232 -6.79 -0.93 6.89
C LEU A 232 -6.15 0.25 7.60
N LYS A 233 -5.05 -0.02 8.31
CA LYS A 233 -4.39 0.98 9.14
C LYS A 233 -2.91 0.71 9.29
N SER A 234 -2.12 1.77 9.31
CA SER A 234 -0.73 1.78 9.74
C SER A 234 -0.58 2.75 10.90
N THR A 235 0.07 2.33 11.97
CA THR A 235 0.40 3.19 13.13
C THR A 235 1.91 3.24 13.32
N MET A 236 2.46 4.44 13.44
CA MET A 236 3.91 4.70 13.50
C MET A 236 4.29 5.19 14.91
N THR A 237 5.16 4.44 15.58
CA THR A 237 5.70 4.75 16.91
C THR A 237 7.17 5.07 16.78
N TYR A 238 7.53 6.33 17.04
CA TYR A 238 8.91 6.79 16.94
C TYR A 238 9.67 6.59 18.26
N THR A 239 10.86 5.98 18.20
CA THR A 239 11.74 5.74 19.36
C THR A 239 12.88 6.74 19.44
N LYS A 240 13.39 7.19 18.30
CA LYS A 240 14.41 8.24 18.19
C LYS A 240 14.08 9.13 17.02
N ILE A 241 14.26 10.44 17.17
CA ILE A 241 13.93 11.35 16.08
C ILE A 241 14.83 12.55 15.97
N GLU A 242 15.21 12.83 14.73
CA GLU A 242 15.94 14.04 14.37
C GLU A 242 14.98 15.25 14.46
N SER A 243 15.48 16.36 15.02
CA SER A 243 14.60 17.46 15.46
C SER A 243 13.86 18.17 14.31
N GLN A 244 14.49 18.23 13.14
CA GLN A 244 14.01 18.93 11.95
C GLN A 244 12.71 18.39 11.35
N PHE A 245 12.26 17.19 11.75
CA PHE A 245 11.05 16.56 11.22
C PHE A 245 9.88 16.54 12.22
N SER A 246 9.95 17.25 13.34
CA SER A 246 9.05 17.01 14.47
C SER A 246 7.57 17.15 14.22
N ASP A 247 7.17 18.24 13.58
CA ASP A 247 5.76 18.57 13.49
C ASP A 247 5.04 17.90 12.31
N TYR A 248 5.78 17.43 11.30
CA TYR A 248 5.22 16.88 10.06
C TYR A 248 5.28 15.34 9.99
N ARG A 249 5.66 14.68 11.08
CA ARG A 249 5.71 13.22 11.17
C ARG A 249 4.35 12.60 11.00
N THR A 250 4.28 11.51 10.25
CA THR A 250 3.07 10.69 10.15
C THR A 250 2.94 9.85 11.41
N LEU A 251 1.81 9.96 12.11
CA LEU A 251 1.49 9.11 13.26
C LEU A 251 0.67 7.89 12.84
N SER A 252 -0.24 8.08 11.89
CA SER A 252 -1.06 7.00 11.38
C SER A 252 -1.49 7.24 9.94
N LYS A 253 -1.79 6.15 9.25
CA LYS A 253 -2.50 6.14 7.98
C LYS A 253 -3.72 5.23 8.11
N GLU A 254 -4.87 5.71 7.71
CA GLU A 254 -6.08 4.90 7.56
C GLU A 254 -6.40 4.74 6.08
N TYR A 255 -6.82 3.55 5.70
CA TYR A 255 -7.10 3.19 4.33
C TYR A 255 -8.58 2.83 4.19
N ARG A 256 -9.25 3.42 3.21
CA ARG A 256 -10.65 3.14 2.90
C ARG A 256 -10.76 2.73 1.44
N TYR A 257 -11.67 1.80 1.17
CA TYR A 257 -11.81 1.17 -0.14
C TYR A 257 -13.23 1.28 -0.64
N VAL A 258 -13.39 1.59 -1.93
CA VAL A 258 -14.64 1.40 -2.67
C VAL A 258 -14.43 0.25 -3.64
N PHE A 259 -15.42 -0.63 -3.72
CA PHE A 259 -15.37 -1.83 -4.57
C PHE A 259 -16.29 -1.68 -5.77
N ASP A 260 -15.90 -2.25 -6.91
CA ASP A 260 -16.76 -2.38 -8.07
C ASP A 260 -17.81 -3.49 -7.90
N GLN A 261 -18.65 -3.69 -8.91
CA GLN A 261 -19.70 -4.73 -8.91
C GLN A 261 -19.13 -6.16 -8.86
N ALA A 262 -17.86 -6.36 -9.24
CA ALA A 262 -17.16 -7.63 -9.17
C ALA A 262 -16.44 -7.83 -7.83
N GLY A 263 -16.54 -6.86 -6.90
CA GLY A 263 -15.88 -6.89 -5.60
C GLY A 263 -14.39 -6.57 -5.66
N LYS A 264 -13.88 -6.01 -6.75
CA LYS A 264 -12.48 -5.54 -6.87
C LYS A 264 -12.38 -4.09 -6.40
N VAL A 265 -11.22 -3.68 -5.90
CA VAL A 265 -11.01 -2.32 -5.37
C VAL A 265 -11.02 -1.31 -6.52
N ALA A 266 -12.04 -0.47 -6.63
CA ALA A 266 -12.10 0.59 -7.63
C ALA A 266 -11.37 1.87 -7.18
N LEU A 267 -11.33 2.12 -5.88
CA LEU A 267 -10.73 3.32 -5.27
C LEU A 267 -10.13 2.95 -3.91
N GLN A 268 -8.94 3.46 -3.63
CA GLN A 268 -8.33 3.52 -2.30
C GLN A 268 -8.17 4.98 -1.89
N LEU A 269 -8.62 5.32 -0.67
CA LEU A 269 -8.35 6.60 -0.01
C LEU A 269 -7.39 6.37 1.16
N THR A 270 -6.35 7.19 1.24
CA THR A 270 -5.42 7.22 2.38
C THR A 270 -5.65 8.51 3.19
N ILE A 271 -5.91 8.35 4.48
CA ILE A 271 -6.06 9.44 5.44
C ILE A 271 -4.84 9.41 6.35
N THR A 272 -3.98 10.42 6.23
CA THR A 272 -2.73 10.53 6.99
C THR A 272 -2.89 11.54 8.11
N THR A 273 -2.66 11.10 9.35
CA THR A 273 -2.65 11.97 10.53
C THR A 273 -1.21 12.31 10.89
N GLN A 274 -0.89 13.61 10.96
CA GLN A 274 0.43 14.09 11.35
C GLN A 274 0.52 14.45 12.83
N ALA A 275 1.75 14.56 13.35
CA ALA A 275 2.04 14.88 14.74
C ALA A 275 1.49 16.24 15.20
N ASN A 276 1.44 17.22 14.30
CA ASN A 276 0.78 18.51 14.53
C ASN A 276 -0.76 18.48 14.43
N GLY A 277 -1.37 17.29 14.30
CA GLY A 277 -2.81 17.11 14.15
C GLY A 277 -3.35 17.40 12.74
N LYS A 278 -2.48 17.76 11.77
CA LYS A 278 -2.91 17.96 10.38
C LYS A 278 -3.33 16.63 9.76
N ILE A 279 -4.48 16.64 9.08
CA ILE A 279 -4.95 15.54 8.25
C ILE A 279 -4.57 15.82 6.80
N MET A 280 -3.97 14.83 6.14
CA MET A 280 -3.72 14.83 4.71
C MET A 280 -4.51 13.70 4.05
N LEU A 281 -5.10 13.99 2.90
CA LEU A 281 -5.85 13.03 2.12
C LEU A 281 -5.09 12.74 0.83
N ASP A 282 -5.09 11.48 0.43
CA ASP A 282 -4.53 10.99 -0.83
C ASP A 282 -5.42 9.86 -1.36
N GLY A 283 -5.37 9.55 -2.65
CA GLY A 283 -6.16 8.45 -3.17
C GLY A 283 -5.74 7.96 -4.55
N GLN A 284 -6.13 6.72 -4.83
CA GLN A 284 -5.75 5.99 -6.03
C GLN A 284 -6.98 5.33 -6.65
N VAL A 285 -7.14 5.45 -7.98
CA VAL A 285 -8.21 4.77 -8.73
C VAL A 285 -7.62 3.60 -9.49
N TYR A 286 -8.27 2.44 -9.39
CA TYR A 286 -7.84 1.24 -10.10
C TYR A 286 -8.86 0.83 -11.15
N LYS A 287 -8.35 0.32 -12.27
CA LYS A 287 -9.16 -0.35 -13.29
C LYS A 287 -8.57 -1.71 -13.59
N TYR A 288 -9.43 -2.69 -13.83
CA TYR A 288 -9.04 -4.07 -14.06
C TYR A 288 -9.46 -4.54 -15.46
N LYS A 289 -8.80 -5.58 -15.95
CA LYS A 289 -9.17 -6.30 -17.17
C LYS A 289 -10.33 -7.25 -16.93
#